data_AF-A0A1S3ECT2-F1
#
_entry.id   AF-A0A1S3ECT2-F1
#
_cell.length_a   1.000
_cell.length_b   1.000
_cell.length_c   1.000
_cell.angle_alpha   90.00
_cell.angle_beta   90.00
_cell.angle_gamma   90.00
#
_symmetry.space_group_name_H-M   'P 1'
#
loop_
_entity.id
_entity.type
_entity.pdbx_description
1 polymer ?
#
loop_
_entity_poly.entity_id
_entity_poly.type
_entity_poly.pdbx_seq_one_letter_code
_entity_poly.pdbx_strand_id
1 'polypeptide(L)'
;MSCSSSSGSEDDDEGFDSYRKGGYHAVRVGDQFAGGRYIAQRKLGWGQFSTVWLAYDTTTSAYVALKIQKSAAQFVQAALHEIDVLSSIVDGAISDSKFVVQLIDHFKHTGPNGQHQCMVLEFLGDSLLRLVKYNRYKGLPMNKVREMCKCILIGLDYLHREHGIIHTDLKLENVLLASTIDPAKDPVRSGISPILERPEGNINGTVTSLIEKKLKRRARRAVAKISGQRASMGGMGEAPKPGRNIDGIDVRCKVVDFGNACWADKQFAEEIQTRQYRAPEVILQAGYSFSVDMWSFACIAFELATGDMLFTPKVGQGFSEDEDHLALMMELLGKMPRKVATAGAKSKDFFDRHGDLKRIRRLKFWPLNKILIDRYKFSESDALEFSEFLSPLLDFAPEKRPTAQQCLEHPWLMDKDCS
;
A
#
# COMPACT_ATOMS: atom_id res chain seq x y z
N MET A 1 5.75 6.34 22.80
CA MET A 1 6.66 6.37 21.62
C MET A 1 5.77 6.61 20.43
N SER A 2 5.90 7.76 19.78
CA SER A 2 5.03 8.20 18.68
C SER A 2 5.40 7.46 17.39
N CYS A 3 4.56 6.50 17.00
CA CYS A 3 4.65 5.81 15.71
C CYS A 3 4.15 6.75 14.60
N SER A 4 4.97 7.72 14.22
CA SER A 4 4.75 8.49 13.00
C SER A 4 5.22 7.64 11.83
N SER A 5 4.27 6.97 11.16
CA SER A 5 4.45 6.33 9.86
C SER A 5 4.76 7.40 8.81
N SER A 6 6.00 7.88 8.79
CA SER A 6 6.49 8.70 7.69
C SER A 6 6.70 7.79 6.49
N SER A 7 5.68 7.73 5.63
CA SER A 7 5.84 7.24 4.26
C SER A 7 6.85 8.19 3.58
N GLY A 8 8.12 7.80 3.55
CA GLY A 8 9.14 8.55 2.81
C GLY A 8 8.66 8.75 1.38
N SER A 9 8.68 9.99 0.89
CA SER A 9 8.37 10.22 -0.52
C SER A 9 9.42 9.51 -1.37
N GLU A 10 9.08 9.09 -2.61
CA GLU A 10 10.07 8.53 -3.55
C GLU A 10 11.27 9.48 -3.82
N ASP A 11 11.16 10.75 -3.40
CA ASP A 11 12.18 11.79 -3.50
C ASP A 11 13.01 11.99 -2.21
N ASP A 12 12.66 11.30 -1.12
CA ASP A 12 13.45 11.21 0.10
C ASP A 12 14.47 10.07 -0.05
N ASP A 13 15.73 10.38 0.28
CA ASP A 13 16.80 9.38 0.35
C ASP A 13 16.77 8.75 1.74
N GLU A 14 17.24 7.51 1.88
CA GLU A 14 17.22 6.75 3.15
C GLU A 14 18.00 7.40 4.31
N GLY A 15 18.71 8.48 4.00
CA GLY A 15 19.75 9.07 4.83
C GLY A 15 21.00 8.20 4.82
N PHE A 16 22.15 8.81 4.55
CA PHE A 16 23.43 8.10 4.59
C PHE A 16 23.68 7.45 5.96
N ASP A 17 23.20 8.07 7.04
CA ASP A 17 23.34 7.59 8.42
C ASP A 17 22.65 6.25 8.69
N SER A 18 21.71 5.85 7.85
CA SER A 18 21.01 4.57 7.96
C SER A 18 21.84 3.39 7.45
N TYR A 19 22.92 3.64 6.67
CA TYR A 19 23.84 2.62 6.14
C TYR A 19 25.00 2.37 7.11
N ARG A 20 24.67 1.82 8.28
CA ARG A 20 25.60 1.53 9.37
C ARG A 20 25.41 0.13 9.92
N LYS A 21 26.26 -0.31 10.85
CA LYS A 21 26.06 -1.57 11.59
C LYS A 21 24.64 -1.62 12.20
N GLY A 22 23.90 -2.70 11.92
CA GLY A 22 22.49 -2.86 12.29
C GLY A 22 21.48 -2.18 11.35
N GLY A 23 21.95 -1.37 10.40
CA GLY A 23 21.15 -0.61 9.44
C GLY A 23 21.02 -1.31 8.08
N TYR A 24 20.89 -0.52 7.01
CA TYR A 24 20.73 -1.03 5.63
C TYR A 24 22.03 -1.65 5.10
N HIS A 25 21.90 -2.56 4.14
CA HIS A 25 23.00 -3.07 3.33
C HIS A 25 23.21 -2.17 2.09
N ALA A 26 24.45 -1.77 1.81
CA ALA A 26 24.77 -0.97 0.63
C ALA A 26 24.90 -1.86 -0.61
N VAL A 27 23.91 -1.82 -1.50
CA VAL A 27 23.88 -2.59 -2.75
C VAL A 27 24.27 -1.71 -3.94
N ARG A 28 25.00 -2.30 -4.89
CA ARG A 28 25.33 -1.73 -6.19
C ARG A 28 24.79 -2.60 -7.33
N VAL A 29 24.59 -1.97 -8.48
CA VAL A 29 24.25 -2.70 -9.71
C VAL A 29 25.36 -3.68 -10.07
N GLY A 30 25.00 -4.92 -10.39
CA GLY A 30 25.91 -6.03 -10.63
C GLY A 30 26.36 -6.77 -9.37
N ASP A 31 25.92 -6.36 -8.17
CA ASP A 31 26.21 -7.14 -6.96
C ASP A 31 25.52 -8.51 -7.00
N GLN A 32 26.28 -9.53 -6.61
CA GLN A 32 25.86 -10.93 -6.63
C GLN A 32 25.44 -11.38 -5.22
N PHE A 33 24.32 -12.08 -5.16
CA PHE A 33 23.76 -12.67 -3.95
C PHE A 33 23.55 -14.17 -4.13
N ALA A 34 23.52 -14.92 -3.02
CA ALA A 34 23.35 -16.37 -2.99
C ALA A 34 24.26 -17.12 -4.00
N GLY A 35 25.57 -16.87 -3.92
CA GLY A 35 26.55 -17.55 -4.79
C GLY A 35 26.49 -17.16 -6.26
N GLY A 36 25.95 -15.99 -6.60
CA GLY A 36 25.82 -15.53 -7.99
C GLY A 36 24.48 -15.86 -8.65
N ARG A 37 23.56 -16.49 -7.92
CA ARG A 37 22.20 -16.75 -8.41
C ARG A 37 21.44 -15.45 -8.68
N TYR A 38 21.48 -14.48 -7.77
CA TYR A 38 20.72 -13.24 -7.90
C TYR A 38 21.66 -12.06 -8.14
N ILE A 39 21.48 -11.36 -9.27
CA ILE A 39 22.32 -10.22 -9.66
C ILE A 39 21.49 -8.93 -9.60
N ALA A 40 21.89 -7.98 -8.76
CA ALA A 40 21.18 -6.72 -8.58
C ALA A 40 21.21 -5.84 -9.84
N GLN A 41 20.05 -5.37 -10.28
CA GLN A 41 19.86 -4.62 -11.53
C GLN A 41 19.61 -3.13 -11.27
N ARG A 42 18.57 -2.83 -10.49
CA ARG A 42 18.23 -1.46 -10.07
C ARG A 42 17.41 -1.49 -8.80
N LYS A 43 17.49 -0.42 -8.02
CA LYS A 43 16.63 -0.25 -6.85
C LYS A 43 15.17 -0.02 -7.28
N LEU A 44 14.24 -0.74 -6.67
CA LEU A 44 12.79 -0.59 -6.87
C LEU A 44 12.18 0.33 -5.83
N GLY A 45 12.63 0.23 -4.58
CA GLY A 45 12.09 1.02 -3.48
C GLY A 45 12.86 0.82 -2.18
N TRP A 46 12.38 1.48 -1.14
CA TRP A 46 12.88 1.33 0.22
C TRP A 46 11.77 1.68 1.21
N GLY A 47 11.86 1.12 2.41
CA GLY A 47 10.96 1.42 3.52
C GLY A 47 11.74 1.49 4.82
N GLN A 48 11.05 1.69 5.94
CA GLN A 48 11.69 1.85 7.25
C GLN A 48 12.60 0.66 7.64
N PHE A 49 12.35 -0.53 7.08
CA PHE A 49 12.97 -1.79 7.52
C PHE A 49 13.83 -2.47 6.46
N SER A 50 13.64 -2.15 5.18
CA SER A 50 14.31 -2.84 4.07
C SER A 50 14.60 -1.93 2.89
N THR A 51 15.46 -2.42 2.00
CA THR A 51 15.54 -1.95 0.62
C THR A 51 15.04 -3.03 -0.32
N VAL A 52 14.45 -2.66 -1.45
CA VAL A 52 13.94 -3.60 -2.46
C VAL A 52 14.62 -3.31 -3.79
N TRP A 53 15.18 -4.36 -4.39
CA TRP A 53 15.94 -4.29 -5.62
C TRP A 53 15.34 -5.22 -6.67
N LEU A 54 15.31 -4.76 -7.92
CA LEU A 54 15.17 -5.66 -9.06
C LEU A 54 16.45 -6.48 -9.12
N ALA A 55 16.33 -7.79 -9.18
CA ALA A 55 17.43 -8.70 -9.41
C ALA A 55 17.09 -9.64 -10.58
N TYR A 56 18.13 -10.19 -11.20
CA TYR A 56 18.00 -11.23 -12.20
C TYR A 56 18.41 -12.57 -11.58
N ASP A 57 17.53 -13.57 -11.63
CA ASP A 57 17.80 -14.95 -11.23
C ASP A 57 18.44 -15.69 -12.40
N THR A 58 19.73 -15.99 -12.28
CA THR A 58 20.52 -16.66 -13.32
C THR A 58 20.15 -18.13 -13.50
N THR A 59 19.46 -18.74 -12.53
CA THR A 59 19.03 -20.14 -12.62
C THR A 59 17.74 -20.27 -13.43
N THR A 60 16.77 -19.39 -13.19
CA THR A 60 15.46 -19.41 -13.85
C THR A 60 15.39 -18.46 -15.05
N SER A 61 16.43 -17.65 -15.27
CA SER A 61 16.48 -16.61 -16.31
C SER A 61 15.34 -15.60 -16.23
N ALA A 62 14.89 -15.29 -15.01
CA ALA A 62 13.76 -14.43 -14.72
C ALA A 62 14.14 -13.23 -13.84
N TYR A 63 13.36 -12.15 -13.94
CA TYR A 63 13.48 -11.00 -13.05
C TYR A 63 12.68 -11.23 -11.76
N VAL A 64 13.27 -10.85 -10.63
CA VAL A 64 12.71 -11.02 -9.28
C VAL A 64 12.87 -9.74 -8.45
N ALA A 65 12.09 -9.62 -7.39
CA ALA A 65 12.26 -8.57 -6.39
C ALA A 65 13.04 -9.11 -5.19
N LEU A 66 14.24 -8.58 -4.96
CA LEU A 66 15.11 -8.89 -3.84
C LEU A 66 14.88 -7.87 -2.71
N LYS A 67 14.17 -8.27 -1.65
CA LYS A 67 13.96 -7.47 -0.43
C LYS A 67 15.05 -7.80 0.58
N ILE A 68 15.84 -6.80 0.97
CA ILE A 68 16.99 -6.94 1.88
C ILE A 68 16.69 -6.18 3.16
N GLN A 69 16.56 -6.91 4.27
CA GLN A 69 16.21 -6.36 5.58
C GLN A 69 17.41 -5.71 6.27
N LYS A 70 17.15 -4.76 7.17
CA LYS A 70 18.17 -4.23 8.10
C LYS A 70 18.71 -5.34 9.00
N SER A 71 19.95 -5.20 9.45
CA SER A 71 20.67 -6.27 10.18
C SER A 71 20.52 -6.23 11.70
N ALA A 72 19.91 -5.22 12.31
CA ALA A 72 19.71 -5.19 13.76
C ALA A 72 18.74 -6.30 14.21
N ALA A 73 18.98 -6.86 15.40
CA ALA A 73 18.27 -8.04 15.91
C ALA A 73 16.73 -7.90 15.90
N GLN A 74 16.20 -6.72 16.25
CA GLN A 74 14.77 -6.43 16.21
C GLN A 74 14.16 -6.57 14.80
N PHE A 75 14.93 -6.23 13.74
CA PHE A 75 14.48 -6.37 12.36
C PHE A 75 14.63 -7.79 11.85
N VAL A 76 15.59 -8.56 12.39
CA VAL A 76 15.76 -9.97 12.05
C VAL A 76 14.54 -10.78 12.49
N GLN A 77 14.02 -10.55 13.71
CA GLN A 77 12.82 -11.24 14.18
C GLN A 77 11.59 -10.93 13.32
N ALA A 78 11.36 -9.65 13.01
CA ALA A 78 10.27 -9.24 12.12
C ALA A 78 10.42 -9.84 10.71
N ALA A 79 11.65 -9.92 10.19
CA ALA A 79 11.92 -10.53 8.89
C ALA A 79 11.66 -12.04 8.87
N LEU A 80 12.03 -12.76 9.92
CA LEU A 80 11.76 -14.19 10.03
C LEU A 80 10.26 -14.46 10.14
N HIS A 81 9.53 -13.64 10.90
CA HIS A 81 8.07 -13.69 10.96
C HIS A 81 7.44 -13.48 9.58
N GLU A 82 7.90 -12.48 8.82
CA GLU A 82 7.43 -12.24 7.45
C GLU A 82 7.71 -13.44 6.52
N ILE A 83 8.90 -14.05 6.63
CA ILE A 83 9.27 -15.27 5.89
C ILE A 83 8.32 -16.41 6.25
N ASP A 84 8.04 -16.64 7.54
CA ASP A 84 7.16 -17.72 7.99
C ASP A 84 5.74 -17.55 7.45
N VAL A 85 5.20 -16.32 7.48
CA VAL A 85 3.90 -15.99 6.88
C VAL A 85 3.93 -16.28 5.38
N LEU A 86 4.89 -15.72 4.65
CA LEU A 86 5.00 -15.89 3.20
C LEU A 86 5.19 -17.36 2.79
N SER A 87 6.02 -18.11 3.50
CA SER A 87 6.25 -19.54 3.27
C SER A 87 4.99 -20.37 3.50
N SER A 88 4.13 -19.98 4.45
CA SER A 88 2.86 -20.70 4.68
C SER A 88 1.86 -20.54 3.53
N ILE A 89 1.96 -19.45 2.75
CA ILE A 89 1.04 -19.11 1.66
C ILE A 89 1.43 -19.78 0.32
N VAL A 90 2.63 -20.39 0.22
CA VAL A 90 3.14 -20.98 -1.03
C VAL A 90 2.48 -22.34 -1.32
N ASP A 91 1.67 -22.41 -2.38
CA ASP A 91 0.94 -23.63 -2.79
C ASP A 91 1.67 -24.48 -3.85
N GLY A 92 3.01 -24.58 -3.75
CA GLY A 92 3.85 -25.44 -4.60
C GLY A 92 4.00 -25.04 -6.08
N ALA A 93 3.01 -24.40 -6.71
CA ALA A 93 3.06 -23.85 -8.06
C ALA A 93 2.88 -22.33 -8.08
N ILE A 94 3.66 -21.63 -8.90
CA ILE A 94 3.46 -20.20 -9.14
C ILE A 94 2.14 -20.03 -9.89
N SER A 95 1.11 -19.59 -9.17
CA SER A 95 -0.24 -19.41 -9.70
C SER A 95 -0.67 -17.97 -9.50
N ASP A 96 -0.92 -17.29 -10.61
CA ASP A 96 -1.47 -15.94 -10.63
C ASP A 96 -2.91 -15.87 -10.10
N SER A 97 -3.58 -17.01 -9.91
CA SER A 97 -4.99 -17.09 -9.54
C SER A 97 -5.29 -16.60 -8.12
N LYS A 98 -4.28 -16.53 -7.24
CA LYS A 98 -4.47 -16.20 -5.82
C LYS A 98 -4.29 -14.72 -5.49
N PHE A 99 -3.77 -13.90 -6.42
CA PHE A 99 -3.59 -12.45 -6.25
C PHE A 99 -2.85 -12.03 -4.96
N VAL A 100 -1.91 -12.87 -4.51
CA VAL A 100 -0.99 -12.61 -3.39
C VAL A 100 0.43 -12.84 -3.89
N VAL A 101 1.37 -11.99 -3.45
CA VAL A 101 2.78 -12.11 -3.83
C VAL A 101 3.39 -13.42 -3.37
N GLN A 102 4.23 -14.00 -4.20
CA GLN A 102 4.91 -15.26 -3.89
C GLN A 102 6.35 -15.08 -3.43
N LEU A 103 6.72 -15.83 -2.40
CA LEU A 103 8.10 -16.02 -1.97
C LEU A 103 8.74 -17.15 -2.78
N ILE A 104 9.78 -16.81 -3.53
CA ILE A 104 10.54 -17.71 -4.39
C ILE A 104 11.70 -18.35 -3.62
N ASP A 105 12.41 -17.55 -2.83
CA ASP A 105 13.59 -17.99 -2.07
C ASP A 105 13.82 -17.05 -0.88
N HIS A 106 14.55 -17.51 0.13
CA HIS A 106 15.05 -16.67 1.21
C HIS A 106 16.43 -17.15 1.66
N PHE A 107 17.31 -16.20 1.98
CA PHE A 107 18.67 -16.52 2.40
C PHE A 107 19.26 -15.43 3.29
N LYS A 108 20.41 -15.74 3.91
CA LYS A 108 21.17 -14.78 4.71
C LYS A 108 22.31 -14.20 3.88
N HIS A 109 22.47 -12.88 3.90
CA HIS A 109 23.59 -12.20 3.27
C HIS A 109 24.46 -11.50 4.30
N THR A 110 25.73 -11.86 4.38
CA THR A 110 26.70 -11.21 5.28
C THR A 110 27.35 -10.04 4.56
N GLY A 111 27.11 -8.83 5.06
CA GLY A 111 27.71 -7.60 4.56
C GLY A 111 28.45 -6.82 5.65
N PRO A 112 29.02 -5.65 5.32
CA PRO A 112 29.78 -4.83 6.28
C PRO A 112 28.94 -4.34 7.46
N ASN A 113 27.62 -4.24 7.29
CA ASN A 113 26.69 -3.76 8.30
C ASN A 113 26.07 -4.88 9.15
N GLY A 114 26.44 -6.14 8.92
CA GLY A 114 25.94 -7.30 9.65
C GLY A 114 25.37 -8.37 8.72
N GLN A 115 24.60 -9.29 9.30
CA GLN A 115 23.89 -10.32 8.56
C GLN A 115 22.47 -9.84 8.26
N HIS A 116 22.11 -9.85 6.99
CA HIS A 116 20.83 -9.37 6.48
C HIS A 116 19.96 -10.56 6.06
N GLN A 117 18.68 -10.55 6.44
CA GLN A 117 17.70 -11.49 5.89
C GLN A 117 17.26 -10.98 4.51
N CYS A 118 17.36 -11.84 3.51
CA CYS A 118 16.97 -11.55 2.13
C CYS A 118 15.79 -12.42 1.74
N MET A 119 14.78 -11.81 1.12
CA MET A 119 13.63 -12.48 0.52
C MET A 119 13.64 -12.22 -0.98
N VAL A 120 13.43 -13.26 -1.76
CA VAL A 120 13.26 -13.19 -3.20
C VAL A 120 11.80 -13.41 -3.50
N LEU A 121 11.15 -12.38 -4.00
CA LEU A 121 9.75 -12.37 -4.37
C LEU A 121 9.63 -12.35 -5.89
N GLU A 122 8.49 -12.77 -6.41
CA GLU A 122 8.15 -12.49 -7.81
C GLU A 122 8.24 -10.98 -8.11
N PHE A 123 8.67 -10.63 -9.31
CA PHE A 123 8.65 -9.23 -9.73
C PHE A 123 7.21 -8.79 -10.01
N LEU A 124 6.80 -7.71 -9.36
CA LEU A 124 5.55 -7.00 -9.62
C LEU A 124 5.84 -5.56 -10.07
N GLY A 125 4.83 -4.95 -10.67
CA GLY A 125 4.85 -3.59 -11.20
C GLY A 125 4.71 -2.50 -10.13
N ASP A 126 4.04 -1.43 -10.52
CA ASP A 126 3.88 -0.24 -9.68
C ASP A 126 2.77 -0.41 -8.63
N SER A 127 2.88 0.27 -7.50
CA SER A 127 1.81 0.28 -6.49
C SER A 127 0.55 0.98 -6.98
N LEU A 128 -0.59 0.62 -6.42
CA LEU A 128 -1.84 1.33 -6.70
C LEU A 128 -1.75 2.80 -6.28
N LEU A 129 -0.98 3.14 -5.25
CA LEU A 129 -0.71 4.53 -4.89
C LEU A 129 -0.03 5.28 -6.05
N ARG A 130 0.92 4.63 -6.72
CA ARG A 130 1.59 5.21 -7.90
C ARG A 130 0.65 5.35 -9.08
N LEU A 131 -0.30 4.42 -9.26
CA LEU A 131 -1.35 4.52 -10.27
C LEU A 131 -2.28 5.71 -10.01
N VAL A 132 -2.76 5.88 -8.77
CA VAL A 132 -3.60 7.03 -8.38
C VAL A 132 -2.84 8.36 -8.59
N LYS A 133 -1.55 8.42 -8.22
CA LYS A 133 -0.66 9.56 -8.50
C LYS A 133 -0.49 9.80 -10.00
N TYR A 134 -0.30 8.75 -10.79
CA TYR A 134 -0.16 8.85 -12.25
C TYR A 134 -1.42 9.46 -12.88
N ASN A 135 -2.60 9.06 -12.38
CA ASN A 135 -3.91 9.60 -12.74
C ASN A 135 -4.25 10.94 -12.05
N ARG A 136 -3.28 11.57 -11.37
CA ARG A 136 -3.41 12.88 -10.72
C ARG A 136 -4.55 12.96 -9.70
N TYR A 137 -4.79 11.87 -8.96
CA TYR A 137 -5.81 11.83 -7.90
C TYR A 137 -7.23 12.19 -8.38
N LYS A 138 -7.58 11.88 -9.64
CA LYS A 138 -8.91 12.17 -10.20
C LYS A 138 -9.94 11.06 -10.01
N GLY A 139 -9.58 9.97 -9.32
CA GLY A 139 -10.37 8.74 -9.31
C GLY A 139 -10.24 7.95 -10.61
N LEU A 140 -10.38 6.63 -10.52
CA LEU A 140 -10.26 5.70 -11.63
C LEU A 140 -11.65 5.30 -12.16
N PRO A 141 -11.77 4.97 -13.47
CA PRO A 141 -12.98 4.44 -14.07
C PRO A 141 -13.51 3.22 -13.33
N MET A 142 -14.83 3.12 -13.19
CA MET A 142 -15.43 2.13 -12.30
C MET A 142 -15.19 0.68 -12.71
N ASN A 143 -15.10 0.40 -14.01
CA ASN A 143 -14.71 -0.91 -14.51
C ASN A 143 -13.32 -1.34 -14.01
N LYS A 144 -12.33 -0.43 -14.01
CA LYS A 144 -10.98 -0.70 -13.50
C LYS A 144 -10.97 -0.87 -11.97
N VAL A 145 -11.73 -0.06 -11.25
CA VAL A 145 -11.89 -0.21 -9.79
C VAL A 145 -12.51 -1.56 -9.44
N ARG A 146 -13.56 -1.97 -10.16
CA ARG A 146 -14.23 -3.27 -10.01
C ARG A 146 -13.24 -4.42 -10.22
N GLU A 147 -12.40 -4.36 -11.26
CA GLU A 147 -11.38 -5.37 -11.53
C GLU A 147 -10.30 -5.47 -10.44
N MET A 148 -9.76 -4.33 -9.99
CA MET A 148 -8.80 -4.32 -8.88
C MET A 148 -9.44 -4.82 -7.57
N CYS A 149 -10.69 -4.44 -7.31
CA CYS A 149 -11.43 -4.91 -6.14
C CYS A 149 -11.59 -6.44 -6.16
N LYS A 150 -11.90 -7.04 -7.32
CA LYS A 150 -11.94 -8.50 -7.48
C LYS A 150 -10.60 -9.13 -7.14
N CYS A 151 -9.50 -8.61 -7.70
CA CYS A 151 -8.16 -9.14 -7.43
C CYS A 151 -7.84 -9.14 -5.92
N ILE A 152 -8.08 -7.99 -5.25
CA ILE A 152 -7.82 -7.85 -3.81
C ILE A 152 -8.70 -8.80 -2.99
N LEU A 153 -9.98 -8.93 -3.32
CA LEU A 153 -10.91 -9.80 -2.61
C LEU A 153 -10.59 -11.29 -2.80
N ILE A 154 -10.16 -11.73 -3.98
CA ILE A 154 -9.70 -13.10 -4.18
C ILE A 154 -8.46 -13.38 -3.31
N GLY A 155 -7.53 -12.42 -3.25
CA GLY A 155 -6.37 -12.51 -2.36
C GLY A 155 -6.73 -12.56 -0.89
N LEU A 156 -7.68 -11.74 -0.45
CA LEU A 156 -8.17 -11.75 0.94
C LEU A 156 -8.92 -13.04 1.28
N ASP A 157 -9.77 -13.56 0.40
CA ASP A 157 -10.47 -14.84 0.62
C ASP A 157 -9.47 -15.99 0.79
N TYR A 158 -8.43 -16.01 -0.04
CA TYR A 158 -7.33 -16.97 0.06
C TYR A 158 -6.61 -16.88 1.42
N LEU A 159 -6.21 -15.67 1.84
CA LEU A 159 -5.53 -15.47 3.13
C LEU A 159 -6.41 -15.83 4.32
N HIS A 160 -7.66 -15.39 4.31
CA HIS A 160 -8.58 -15.53 5.44
C HIS A 160 -9.07 -16.97 5.59
N ARG A 161 -9.57 -17.59 4.52
CA ARG A 161 -10.25 -18.88 4.57
C ARG A 161 -9.29 -20.07 4.47
N GLU A 162 -8.28 -19.99 3.60
CA GLU A 162 -7.36 -21.12 3.38
C GLU A 162 -6.18 -21.12 4.36
N HIS A 163 -5.75 -19.94 4.85
CA HIS A 163 -4.54 -19.81 5.69
C HIS A 163 -4.77 -19.23 7.09
N GLY A 164 -5.94 -18.66 7.38
CA GLY A 164 -6.22 -18.02 8.67
C GLY A 164 -5.31 -16.82 8.97
N ILE A 165 -4.85 -16.12 7.93
CA ILE A 165 -3.94 -14.96 8.03
C ILE A 165 -4.76 -13.67 7.93
N ILE A 166 -4.44 -12.69 8.77
CA ILE A 166 -4.94 -11.31 8.71
C ILE A 166 -3.79 -10.44 8.22
N HIS A 167 -4.01 -9.64 7.18
CA HIS A 167 -2.98 -8.80 6.58
C HIS A 167 -2.62 -7.61 7.48
N THR A 168 -3.62 -6.97 8.09
CA THR A 168 -3.53 -5.89 9.09
C THR A 168 -2.94 -4.55 8.64
N ASP A 169 -2.34 -4.45 7.45
CA ASP A 169 -1.85 -3.17 6.90
C ASP A 169 -2.19 -3.00 5.41
N LEU A 170 -3.45 -3.28 5.05
CA LEU A 170 -3.94 -3.04 3.69
C LEU A 170 -4.05 -1.53 3.41
N LYS A 171 -3.39 -1.11 2.31
CA LYS A 171 -3.39 0.26 1.77
C LYS A 171 -2.92 0.24 0.31
N LEU A 172 -3.03 1.36 -0.39
CA LEU A 172 -2.65 1.46 -1.80
C LEU A 172 -1.17 1.16 -2.08
N GLU A 173 -0.29 1.35 -1.12
CA GLU A 173 1.13 1.00 -1.21
C GLU A 173 1.38 -0.51 -1.20
N ASN A 174 0.52 -1.26 -0.52
CA ASN A 174 0.65 -2.70 -0.27
C ASN A 174 -0.18 -3.54 -1.25
N VAL A 175 -0.56 -2.94 -2.38
CA VAL A 175 -1.15 -3.62 -3.53
C VAL A 175 -0.40 -3.18 -4.77
N LEU A 176 0.24 -4.13 -5.47
CA LEU A 176 1.04 -3.85 -6.66
C LEU A 176 0.37 -4.39 -7.91
N LEU A 177 0.47 -3.66 -9.02
CA LEU A 177 0.09 -4.14 -10.34
C LEU A 177 0.98 -5.32 -10.75
N ALA A 178 0.44 -6.24 -11.54
CA ALA A 178 1.20 -7.35 -12.09
C ALA A 178 2.28 -6.88 -13.10
N SER A 179 2.05 -5.75 -13.76
CA SER A 179 3.02 -5.12 -14.68
C SER A 179 3.19 -3.63 -14.40
N THR A 180 4.28 -3.04 -14.88
CA THR A 180 4.53 -1.61 -14.69
C THR A 180 3.57 -0.74 -15.50
N ILE A 181 3.25 0.45 -14.98
CA ILE A 181 2.39 1.46 -15.65
C ILE A 181 3.01 1.89 -16.99
N ASP A 182 4.33 1.98 -17.04
CA ASP A 182 5.09 2.32 -18.24
C ASP A 182 5.78 1.06 -18.79
N PRO A 183 5.25 0.44 -19.86
CA PRO A 183 5.81 -0.81 -20.39
C PRO A 183 7.28 -0.73 -20.77
N ALA A 184 7.80 0.46 -21.09
CA ALA A 184 9.22 0.66 -21.42
C ALA A 184 10.14 0.51 -20.19
N LYS A 185 9.58 0.59 -18.97
CA LYS A 185 10.29 0.35 -17.71
C LYS A 185 10.10 -1.05 -17.16
N ASP A 186 9.25 -1.85 -17.79
CA ASP A 186 8.99 -3.22 -17.39
C ASP A 186 10.15 -4.12 -17.81
N PRO A 187 10.91 -4.73 -16.88
CA PRO A 187 12.07 -5.52 -17.24
C PRO A 187 11.72 -6.77 -18.08
N VAL A 188 10.49 -7.27 -17.96
CA VAL A 188 10.00 -8.43 -18.73
C VAL A 188 9.52 -7.98 -20.11
N ARG A 189 8.78 -6.87 -20.19
CA ARG A 189 8.14 -6.42 -21.44
C ARG A 189 9.02 -5.52 -22.31
N SER A 190 10.04 -4.87 -21.75
CA SER A 190 10.88 -3.91 -22.47
C SER A 190 12.01 -4.57 -23.28
N GLY A 191 12.26 -5.87 -23.10
CA GLY A 191 13.37 -6.58 -23.74
C GLY A 191 14.77 -6.11 -23.31
N ILE A 192 14.88 -5.44 -22.15
CA ILE A 192 16.18 -5.01 -21.63
C ILE A 192 16.97 -6.24 -21.19
N SER A 193 18.18 -6.39 -21.74
CA SER A 193 19.10 -7.45 -21.33
C SER A 193 19.55 -7.23 -19.88
N PRO A 194 19.57 -8.29 -19.06
CA PRO A 194 20.02 -8.21 -17.69
C PRO A 194 21.52 -7.88 -17.64
N ILE A 195 21.91 -7.09 -16.64
CA ILE A 195 23.31 -6.83 -16.31
C ILE A 195 23.84 -8.07 -15.58
N LEU A 196 24.77 -8.78 -16.19
CA LEU A 196 25.38 -10.00 -15.62
C LEU A 196 26.71 -9.74 -14.92
N GLU A 197 27.43 -8.69 -15.34
CA GLU A 197 28.71 -8.29 -14.76
C GLU A 197 28.62 -6.88 -14.19
N ARG A 198 29.44 -6.61 -13.17
CA ARG A 198 29.57 -5.25 -12.66
C ARG A 198 30.09 -4.35 -13.78
N PRO A 199 29.43 -3.23 -14.10
CA PRO A 199 29.99 -2.26 -15.03
C PRO A 199 31.39 -1.86 -14.55
N GLU A 200 32.40 -2.01 -15.42
CA GLU A 200 33.76 -1.61 -15.08
C GLU A 200 33.77 -0.15 -14.61
N GLY A 201 34.17 0.06 -13.36
CA GLY A 201 34.28 1.39 -12.80
C GLY A 201 35.41 2.13 -13.50
N ASN A 202 35.07 3.17 -14.26
CA ASN A 202 36.05 4.18 -14.66
C ASN A 202 36.69 4.73 -13.37
N ILE A 203 37.99 4.51 -13.19
CA ILE A 203 38.73 4.68 -11.92
C ILE A 203 38.76 6.17 -11.46
N ASN A 204 38.27 7.10 -12.28
CA ASN A 204 38.17 8.54 -11.98
C ASN A 204 36.73 9.07 -11.79
N GLY A 205 35.71 8.22 -11.72
CA GLY A 205 34.29 8.59 -11.60
C GLY A 205 33.82 8.88 -10.17
N THR A 206 34.45 9.85 -9.52
CA THR A 206 34.16 10.37 -8.17
C THR A 206 32.66 10.43 -7.84
N VAL A 207 32.30 10.11 -6.59
CA VAL A 207 30.96 10.23 -5.95
C VAL A 207 30.25 11.57 -6.24
N THR A 208 31.00 12.59 -6.65
CA THR A 208 30.52 13.89 -7.14
C THR A 208 29.61 13.79 -8.37
N SER A 209 29.76 12.82 -9.29
CA SER A 209 28.96 12.81 -10.54
C SER A 209 27.49 12.37 -10.34
N LEU A 210 27.23 11.48 -9.39
CA LEU A 210 25.87 11.06 -9.03
C LEU A 210 25.17 12.11 -8.19
N ILE A 211 25.91 12.77 -7.29
CA ILE A 211 25.43 13.92 -6.52
C ILE A 211 25.14 15.08 -7.48
N GLU A 212 26.02 15.40 -8.43
CA GLU A 212 25.78 16.41 -9.47
C GLU A 212 24.57 16.08 -10.34
N LYS A 213 24.40 14.81 -10.76
CA LYS A 213 23.22 14.39 -11.54
C LYS A 213 21.93 14.53 -10.72
N LYS A 214 21.94 14.15 -9.43
CA LYS A 214 20.81 14.35 -8.50
C LYS A 214 20.55 15.84 -8.26
N LEU A 215 21.58 16.66 -8.08
CA LEU A 215 21.49 18.10 -7.84
C LEU A 215 20.96 18.83 -9.09
N LYS A 216 21.45 18.47 -10.29
CA LYS A 216 20.93 18.96 -11.57
C LYS A 216 19.47 18.57 -11.78
N ARG A 217 19.06 17.37 -11.37
CA ARG A 217 17.66 16.92 -11.43
C ARG A 217 16.77 17.68 -10.43
N ARG A 218 17.23 17.90 -9.19
CA ARG A 218 16.54 18.73 -8.19
C ARG A 218 16.44 20.19 -8.64
N ALA A 219 17.51 20.75 -9.20
CA ALA A 219 17.54 22.10 -9.76
C ALA A 219 16.56 22.25 -10.93
N ARG A 220 16.53 21.30 -11.88
CA ARG A 220 15.54 21.30 -12.98
C ARG A 220 14.09 21.23 -12.48
N ARG A 221 13.82 20.42 -11.44
CA ARG A 221 12.48 20.33 -10.82
C ARG A 221 12.11 21.59 -10.03
N ALA A 222 13.04 22.20 -9.31
CA ALA A 222 12.83 23.46 -8.61
C ALA A 222 12.54 24.60 -9.59
N VAL A 223 13.29 24.67 -10.71
CA VAL A 223 13.04 25.61 -11.80
C VAL A 223 11.66 25.37 -12.43
N ALA A 224 11.25 24.11 -12.65
CA ALA A 224 9.91 23.79 -13.15
C ALA A 224 8.77 24.18 -12.17
N LYS A 225 9.05 24.13 -10.86
CA LYS A 225 8.11 24.56 -9.80
C LYS A 225 7.99 26.09 -9.74
N ILE A 226 9.10 26.80 -9.93
CA ILE A 226 9.16 28.27 -9.98
C ILE A 226 8.54 28.80 -11.28
N SER A 227 8.76 28.12 -12.42
CA SER A 227 8.11 28.48 -13.70
C SER A 227 6.60 28.23 -13.64
N GLY A 228 6.15 27.16 -12.98
CA GLY A 228 4.73 26.88 -12.74
C GLY A 228 4.05 27.90 -11.81
N GLN A 229 4.78 28.47 -10.83
CA GLN A 229 4.26 29.56 -9.99
C GLN A 229 4.21 30.91 -10.72
N ARG A 230 5.15 31.20 -11.64
CA ARG A 230 5.11 32.43 -12.46
C ARG A 230 4.02 32.40 -13.54
N ALA A 231 3.66 31.23 -14.05
CA ALA A 231 2.53 31.07 -14.98
C ALA A 231 1.15 31.35 -14.33
N SER A 232 1.06 31.36 -12.99
CA SER A 232 -0.18 31.68 -12.28
C SER A 232 -0.52 33.18 -12.23
N MET A 233 0.34 34.07 -12.77
CA MET A 233 0.10 35.52 -12.81
C MET A 233 0.26 36.17 -14.20
N GLY A 234 0.36 35.38 -15.28
CA GLY A 234 0.45 35.92 -16.64
C GLY A 234 -0.06 34.91 -17.65
N GLY A 235 -1.21 35.19 -18.26
CA GLY A 235 -1.84 34.33 -19.26
C GLY A 235 -1.01 34.22 -20.53
N MET A 236 -0.37 33.07 -20.73
CA MET A 236 -0.12 32.46 -22.04
C MET A 236 -0.12 30.94 -21.84
N GLY A 237 -0.93 30.23 -22.62
CA GLY A 237 -1.21 28.81 -22.45
C GLY A 237 0.04 27.94 -22.53
N GLU A 238 0.28 27.16 -21.47
CA GLU A 238 1.11 25.96 -21.57
C GLU A 238 0.42 24.96 -22.50
N ALA A 239 1.15 24.45 -23.49
CA ALA A 239 0.69 23.32 -24.29
C ALA A 239 0.29 22.16 -23.35
N PRO A 240 -0.88 21.52 -23.57
CA PRO A 240 -1.32 20.45 -22.69
C PRO A 240 -0.28 19.33 -22.73
N LYS A 241 0.31 19.02 -21.57
CA LYS A 241 1.05 17.75 -21.39
C LYS A 241 0.11 16.66 -21.90
N PRO A 242 0.56 15.77 -22.82
CA PRO A 242 -0.30 14.74 -23.39
C PRO A 242 -1.07 14.08 -22.26
N GLY A 243 -2.39 13.98 -22.42
CA GLY A 243 -3.25 13.36 -21.43
C GLY A 243 -2.66 12.01 -21.10
N ARG A 244 -2.22 11.83 -19.85
CA ARG A 244 -1.79 10.51 -19.38
C ARG A 244 -3.06 9.69 -19.28
N ASN A 245 -3.30 8.88 -20.30
CA ASN A 245 -4.43 7.98 -20.32
C ASN A 245 -4.05 6.72 -19.54
N ILE A 246 -5.00 6.21 -18.76
CA ILE A 246 -4.91 4.93 -18.04
C ILE A 246 -5.47 3.78 -18.88
N ASP A 247 -6.04 4.09 -20.05
CA ASP A 247 -6.41 3.10 -21.06
C ASP A 247 -5.16 2.33 -21.50
N GLY A 248 -5.29 1.00 -21.61
CA GLY A 248 -4.18 0.11 -21.93
C GLY A 248 -3.26 -0.25 -20.76
N ILE A 249 -3.45 0.34 -19.56
CA ILE A 249 -2.81 -0.17 -18.34
C ILE A 249 -3.57 -1.43 -17.89
N ASP A 250 -2.83 -2.53 -17.77
CA ASP A 250 -3.27 -3.76 -17.11
C ASP A 250 -3.40 -3.49 -15.60
N VAL A 251 -4.61 -3.67 -15.08
CA VAL A 251 -4.94 -3.34 -13.69
C VAL A 251 -4.97 -4.58 -12.78
N ARG A 252 -4.61 -5.76 -13.31
CA ARG A 252 -4.42 -6.94 -12.48
C ARG A 252 -3.41 -6.62 -11.38
N CYS A 253 -3.74 -6.91 -10.13
CA CYS A 253 -2.92 -6.55 -8.99
C CYS A 253 -2.84 -7.67 -7.96
N LYS A 254 -1.81 -7.62 -7.09
CA LYS A 254 -1.59 -8.59 -6.01
C LYS A 254 -1.34 -7.87 -4.69
N VAL A 255 -1.81 -8.48 -3.60
CA VAL A 255 -1.51 -8.04 -2.22
C VAL A 255 -0.07 -8.41 -1.87
N VAL A 256 0.65 -7.46 -1.28
CA VAL A 256 2.08 -7.58 -0.91
C VAL A 256 2.32 -7.08 0.52
N ASP A 257 3.53 -7.31 1.01
CA ASP A 257 4.07 -6.78 2.29
C ASP A 257 3.38 -7.35 3.54
N PHE A 258 3.78 -8.58 3.89
CA PHE A 258 3.27 -9.34 5.01
C PHE A 258 4.02 -9.07 6.33
N GLY A 259 4.85 -8.02 6.38
CA GLY A 259 5.66 -7.71 7.56
C GLY A 259 4.85 -7.39 8.83
N ASN A 260 3.59 -6.97 8.68
CA ASN A 260 2.66 -6.73 9.80
C ASN A 260 1.60 -7.83 9.94
N ALA A 261 1.52 -8.77 9.01
CA ALA A 261 0.47 -9.80 9.00
C ALA A 261 0.58 -10.72 10.22
N CYS A 262 -0.53 -11.31 10.64
CA CYS A 262 -0.58 -12.26 11.75
C CYS A 262 -1.58 -13.38 11.49
N TRP A 263 -1.38 -14.53 12.13
CA TRP A 263 -2.41 -15.57 12.17
C TRP A 263 -3.51 -15.19 13.14
N ALA A 264 -4.76 -15.56 12.82
CA ALA A 264 -5.93 -15.22 13.62
C ALA A 264 -5.87 -15.78 15.05
N ASP A 265 -5.18 -16.91 15.26
CA ASP A 265 -4.96 -17.55 16.56
C ASP A 265 -3.70 -17.03 17.30
N LYS A 266 -2.86 -16.20 16.65
CA LYS A 266 -1.58 -15.69 17.16
C LYS A 266 -1.40 -14.20 16.86
N GLN A 267 -2.28 -13.39 17.42
CA GLN A 267 -2.21 -11.94 17.37
C GLN A 267 -1.12 -11.41 18.33
N PHE A 268 -0.25 -10.52 17.87
CA PHE A 268 0.88 -9.99 18.67
C PHE A 268 0.90 -8.47 18.82
N ALA A 269 0.05 -7.73 18.09
CA ALA A 269 -0.02 -6.28 18.16
C ALA A 269 -1.48 -5.81 18.28
N GLU A 270 -1.78 -4.95 19.24
CA GLU A 270 -3.09 -4.30 19.36
C GLU A 270 -3.24 -3.08 18.45
N GLU A 271 -2.11 -2.43 18.13
CA GLU A 271 -2.09 -1.28 17.23
C GLU A 271 -1.63 -1.73 15.84
N ILE A 272 -2.61 -1.94 14.97
CA ILE A 272 -2.43 -2.33 13.58
C ILE A 272 -3.01 -1.27 12.63
N GLN A 273 -2.88 -1.51 11.33
CA GLN A 273 -3.37 -0.68 10.22
C GLN A 273 -2.76 0.72 10.16
N THR A 274 -2.48 1.15 8.94
CA THR A 274 -2.18 2.56 8.66
C THR A 274 -3.42 3.43 8.96
N ARG A 275 -3.20 4.61 9.57
CA ARG A 275 -4.24 5.48 10.16
C ARG A 275 -5.51 5.60 9.31
N GLN A 276 -5.39 5.93 8.04
CA GLN A 276 -6.51 6.25 7.16
C GLN A 276 -7.35 5.03 6.76
N TYR A 277 -6.81 3.82 6.97
CA TYR A 277 -7.44 2.54 6.66
C TYR A 277 -7.82 1.77 7.94
N ARG A 278 -7.65 2.39 9.11
CA ARG A 278 -7.81 1.75 10.42
C ARG A 278 -9.28 1.62 10.81
N ALA A 279 -9.66 0.42 11.23
CA ALA A 279 -11.01 0.07 11.63
C ALA A 279 -11.36 0.61 13.04
N PRO A 280 -12.65 0.87 13.35
CA PRO A 280 -13.07 1.42 14.63
C PRO A 280 -12.73 0.51 15.80
N GLU A 281 -12.83 -0.82 15.67
CA GLU A 281 -12.50 -1.77 16.73
C GLU A 281 -11.02 -1.72 17.15
N VAL A 282 -10.12 -1.35 16.22
CA VAL A 282 -8.69 -1.16 16.49
C VAL A 282 -8.46 0.15 17.27
N ILE A 283 -9.15 1.23 16.90
CA ILE A 283 -9.10 2.51 17.63
C ILE A 283 -9.62 2.34 19.06
N LEU A 284 -10.72 1.60 19.22
CA LEU A 284 -11.36 1.35 20.50
C LEU A 284 -10.64 0.29 21.34
N GLN A 285 -9.72 -0.48 20.74
CA GLN A 285 -9.11 -1.67 21.34
C GLN A 285 -10.18 -2.65 21.86
N ALA A 286 -11.09 -3.05 20.96
CA ALA A 286 -12.17 -4.00 21.23
C ALA A 286 -11.84 -5.44 20.77
N GLY A 287 -10.58 -5.71 20.43
CA GLY A 287 -10.16 -6.92 19.72
C GLY A 287 -10.42 -6.81 18.21
N TYR A 288 -9.72 -7.62 17.42
CA TYR A 288 -9.86 -7.63 15.97
C TYR A 288 -9.83 -9.04 15.40
N SER A 289 -10.28 -9.17 14.15
CA SER A 289 -10.29 -10.41 13.37
C SER A 289 -10.12 -10.05 11.88
N PHE A 290 -10.38 -10.99 10.97
CA PHE A 290 -10.34 -10.80 9.51
C PHE A 290 -11.09 -9.55 9.00
N SER A 291 -12.13 -9.14 9.72
CA SER A 291 -12.98 -7.97 9.43
C SER A 291 -12.22 -6.64 9.34
N VAL A 292 -11.02 -6.52 9.91
CA VAL A 292 -10.22 -5.28 9.79
C VAL A 292 -9.67 -5.10 8.39
N ASP A 293 -9.29 -6.18 7.72
CA ASP A 293 -8.85 -6.13 6.32
C ASP A 293 -10.01 -5.73 5.41
N MET A 294 -11.23 -6.18 5.72
CA MET A 294 -12.44 -5.81 4.96
C MET A 294 -12.77 -4.31 5.09
N TRP A 295 -12.52 -3.71 6.26
CA TRP A 295 -12.63 -2.26 6.45
C TRP A 295 -11.57 -1.50 5.64
N SER A 296 -10.30 -1.93 5.72
CA SER A 296 -9.22 -1.32 4.93
C SER A 296 -9.47 -1.44 3.43
N PHE A 297 -10.01 -2.58 2.98
CA PHE A 297 -10.41 -2.81 1.60
C PHE A 297 -11.47 -1.80 1.14
N ALA A 298 -12.51 -1.51 1.94
CA ALA A 298 -13.50 -0.51 1.59
C ALA A 298 -12.89 0.90 1.44
N CYS A 299 -11.94 1.24 2.31
CA CYS A 299 -11.19 2.49 2.23
C CYS A 299 -10.36 2.57 0.94
N ILE A 300 -9.68 1.46 0.54
CA ILE A 300 -8.95 1.36 -0.73
C ILE A 300 -9.90 1.53 -1.92
N ALA A 301 -11.02 0.82 -1.95
CA ALA A 301 -11.98 0.89 -3.05
C ALA A 301 -12.49 2.33 -3.25
N PHE A 302 -12.85 3.02 -2.17
CA PHE A 302 -13.23 4.43 -2.21
C PHE A 302 -12.10 5.33 -2.76
N GLU A 303 -10.86 5.14 -2.29
CA GLU A 303 -9.72 5.93 -2.73
C GLU A 303 -9.37 5.70 -4.20
N LEU A 304 -9.50 4.46 -4.69
CA LEU A 304 -9.35 4.15 -6.11
C LEU A 304 -10.41 4.86 -6.96
N ALA A 305 -11.67 4.87 -6.50
CA ALA A 305 -12.79 5.46 -7.22
C ALA A 305 -12.76 7.00 -7.23
N THR A 306 -12.28 7.62 -6.16
CA THR A 306 -12.38 9.07 -5.96
C THR A 306 -11.05 9.82 -6.07
N GLY A 307 -9.93 9.11 -5.85
CA GLY A 307 -8.60 9.70 -5.70
C GLY A 307 -8.33 10.30 -4.31
N ASP A 308 -9.32 10.30 -3.41
CA ASP A 308 -9.22 10.84 -2.06
C ASP A 308 -9.32 9.74 -1.01
N MET A 309 -8.56 9.85 0.08
CA MET A 309 -8.69 8.98 1.24
C MET A 309 -10.07 9.17 1.88
N LEU A 310 -10.74 8.06 2.22
CA LEU A 310 -12.09 8.08 2.83
C LEU A 310 -12.10 8.81 4.18
N PHE A 311 -11.12 8.52 5.03
CA PHE A 311 -10.97 9.15 6.33
C PHE A 311 -9.59 9.82 6.46
N THR A 312 -9.59 11.12 6.76
CA THR A 312 -8.36 11.91 6.97
C THR A 312 -8.43 12.65 8.30
N PRO A 313 -8.32 11.90 9.42
CA PRO A 313 -8.45 12.49 10.75
C PRO A 313 -7.36 13.51 11.05
N LYS A 314 -7.69 14.50 11.88
CA LYS A 314 -6.80 15.59 12.26
C LYS A 314 -6.79 15.78 13.77
N VAL A 315 -5.67 16.27 14.28
CA VAL A 315 -5.62 16.78 15.65
C VAL A 315 -6.32 18.14 15.69
N GLY A 316 -7.28 18.30 16.58
CA GLY A 316 -8.01 19.56 16.79
C GLY A 316 -7.85 20.11 18.20
N GLN A 317 -8.46 21.27 18.46
CA GLN A 317 -8.50 21.83 19.80
C GLN A 317 -9.44 21.00 20.69
N GLY A 318 -8.86 20.32 21.68
CA GLY A 318 -9.61 19.62 22.72
C GLY A 318 -10.01 18.18 22.39
N PHE A 319 -9.72 17.68 21.20
CA PHE A 319 -9.93 16.27 20.82
C PHE A 319 -8.69 15.65 20.17
N SER A 320 -8.53 14.33 20.33
CA SER A 320 -7.44 13.59 19.72
C SER A 320 -7.75 13.28 18.25
N GLU A 321 -6.71 12.94 17.49
CA GLU A 321 -6.87 12.44 16.11
C GLU A 321 -7.76 11.18 16.05
N ASP A 322 -7.69 10.30 17.06
CA ASP A 322 -8.55 9.11 17.13
C ASP A 322 -10.03 9.47 17.36
N GLU A 323 -10.33 10.50 18.17
CA GLU A 323 -11.71 10.95 18.37
C GLU A 323 -12.28 11.62 17.11
N ASP A 324 -11.45 12.40 16.39
CA ASP A 324 -11.80 12.95 15.07
C ASP A 324 -12.06 11.83 14.05
N HIS A 325 -11.24 10.77 14.09
CA HIS A 325 -11.42 9.64 13.20
C HIS A 325 -12.77 8.94 13.44
N LEU A 326 -13.13 8.68 14.69
CA LEU A 326 -14.44 8.14 15.06
C LEU A 326 -15.58 9.08 14.66
N ALA A 327 -15.40 10.40 14.79
CA ALA A 327 -16.38 11.38 14.32
C ALA A 327 -16.60 11.31 12.81
N LEU A 328 -15.52 11.27 12.00
CA LEU A 328 -15.62 11.13 10.55
C LEU A 328 -16.36 9.85 10.14
N MET A 329 -16.10 8.74 10.82
CA MET A 329 -16.84 7.49 10.59
C MET A 329 -18.33 7.66 10.90
N MET A 330 -18.68 8.31 12.03
CA MET A 330 -20.07 8.55 12.40
C MET A 330 -20.78 9.57 11.50
N GLU A 331 -20.07 10.56 10.97
CA GLU A 331 -20.60 11.52 9.99
C GLU A 331 -20.98 10.83 8.68
N LEU A 332 -20.21 9.83 8.26
CA LEU A 332 -20.46 9.06 7.04
C LEU A 332 -21.55 7.98 7.24
N LEU A 333 -21.47 7.22 8.34
CA LEU A 333 -22.22 5.98 8.55
C LEU A 333 -23.41 6.12 9.52
N GLY A 334 -23.54 7.28 10.16
CA GLY A 334 -24.50 7.51 11.23
C GLY A 334 -23.96 7.15 12.61
N LYS A 335 -24.83 7.23 13.63
CA LYS A 335 -24.43 7.02 15.03
C LYS A 335 -23.94 5.59 15.25
N MET A 336 -22.72 5.46 15.78
CA MET A 336 -22.17 4.17 16.21
C MET A 336 -23.10 3.52 17.26
N PRO A 337 -23.48 2.25 17.10
CA PRO A 337 -24.30 1.55 18.09
C PRO A 337 -23.63 1.58 19.47
N ARG A 338 -24.40 1.90 20.52
CA ARG A 338 -23.89 2.02 21.90
C ARG A 338 -23.09 0.79 22.35
N LYS A 339 -23.54 -0.41 21.97
CA LYS A 339 -22.84 -1.67 22.30
C LYS A 339 -21.41 -1.67 21.74
N VAL A 340 -21.22 -1.24 20.50
CA VAL A 340 -19.89 -1.14 19.87
C VAL A 340 -19.09 -0.01 20.49
N ALA A 341 -19.69 1.18 20.61
CA ALA A 341 -19.02 2.38 21.13
C ALA A 341 -18.46 2.19 22.55
N THR A 342 -19.04 1.29 23.35
CA THR A 342 -18.66 1.03 24.74
C THR A 342 -17.95 -0.31 24.97
N ALA A 343 -17.65 -1.07 23.90
CA ALA A 343 -17.07 -2.42 24.02
C ALA A 343 -15.55 -2.46 24.23
N GLY A 344 -14.82 -1.43 23.79
CA GLY A 344 -13.35 -1.45 23.75
C GLY A 344 -12.67 -0.91 25.00
N ALA A 345 -11.42 -1.31 25.23
CA ALA A 345 -10.63 -0.87 26.37
C ALA A 345 -10.41 0.65 26.40
N LYS A 346 -10.32 1.29 25.21
CA LYS A 346 -10.19 2.75 25.03
C LYS A 346 -11.51 3.48 24.82
N SER A 347 -12.65 2.78 24.81
CA SER A 347 -13.97 3.40 24.60
C SER A 347 -14.24 4.58 25.54
N LYS A 348 -13.81 4.48 26.80
CA LYS A 348 -13.99 5.55 27.80
C LYS A 348 -13.20 6.82 27.49
N ASP A 349 -12.21 6.78 26.62
CA ASP A 349 -11.46 7.98 26.24
C ASP A 349 -12.25 8.87 25.27
N PHE A 350 -13.13 8.25 24.47
CA PHE A 350 -13.83 8.89 23.36
C PHE A 350 -15.34 9.04 23.60
N PHE A 351 -15.98 8.04 24.21
CA PHE A 351 -17.44 7.97 24.35
C PHE A 351 -17.92 8.11 25.79
N ASP A 352 -19.09 8.72 25.96
CA ASP A 352 -19.84 8.71 27.22
C ASP A 352 -20.63 7.40 27.41
N ARG A 353 -21.38 7.30 28.52
CA ARG A 353 -22.18 6.10 28.84
C ARG A 353 -23.34 5.83 27.86
N HIS A 354 -23.73 6.84 27.07
CA HIS A 354 -24.80 6.79 26.08
C HIS A 354 -24.28 6.42 24.68
N GLY A 355 -22.96 6.37 24.49
CA GLY A 355 -22.31 6.10 23.21
C GLY A 355 -22.16 7.36 22.35
N ASP A 356 -22.15 8.54 22.96
CA ASP A 356 -21.92 9.81 22.29
C ASP A 356 -20.48 10.28 22.50
N LEU A 357 -19.87 10.90 21.48
CA LEU A 357 -18.50 11.42 21.55
C LEU A 357 -18.41 12.56 22.57
N LYS A 358 -17.33 12.56 23.37
CA LYS A 358 -17.19 13.48 24.52
C LYS A 358 -16.93 14.92 24.11
N ARG A 359 -16.00 15.14 23.18
CA ARG A 359 -15.57 16.49 22.74
C ARG A 359 -16.19 16.89 21.41
N ILE A 360 -16.37 15.96 20.48
CA ILE A 360 -17.00 16.26 19.17
C ILE A 360 -18.51 16.01 19.25
N ARG A 361 -19.24 17.03 19.74
CA ARG A 361 -20.69 16.91 20.01
C ARG A 361 -21.60 17.25 18.83
N ARG A 362 -21.06 17.83 17.76
CA ARG A 362 -21.81 18.26 16.56
C ARG A 362 -21.23 17.59 15.34
N LEU A 363 -21.86 16.50 14.92
CA LEU A 363 -21.50 15.75 13.72
C LEU A 363 -22.25 16.31 12.51
N LYS A 364 -21.55 16.45 11.39
CA LYS A 364 -22.11 16.85 10.09
C LYS A 364 -22.35 15.61 9.24
N PHE A 365 -23.54 15.04 9.35
CA PHE A 365 -23.88 13.83 8.61
C PHE A 365 -23.88 14.06 7.09
N TRP A 366 -23.10 13.26 6.37
CA TRP A 366 -23.06 13.26 4.91
C TRP A 366 -22.87 11.82 4.42
N PRO A 367 -23.97 11.11 4.14
CA PRO A 367 -23.92 9.70 3.73
C PRO A 367 -23.11 9.47 2.46
N LEU A 368 -22.54 8.26 2.33
CA LEU A 368 -21.62 7.88 1.25
C LEU A 368 -22.19 8.17 -0.15
N ASN A 369 -23.41 7.72 -0.45
CA ASN A 369 -24.08 7.98 -1.72
C ASN A 369 -24.20 9.47 -2.05
N LYS A 370 -24.49 10.31 -1.06
CA LYS A 370 -24.58 11.77 -1.23
C LYS A 370 -23.21 12.39 -1.48
N ILE A 371 -22.18 11.96 -0.77
CA ILE A 371 -20.80 12.43 -1.02
C ILE A 371 -20.36 12.10 -2.46
N LEU A 372 -20.62 10.86 -2.92
CA LEU A 372 -20.26 10.42 -4.26
C LEU A 372 -20.90 11.29 -5.36
N ILE A 373 -22.19 11.64 -5.21
CA ILE A 373 -22.90 12.51 -6.16
C ILE A 373 -22.45 13.97 -6.02
N ASP A 374 -22.56 14.54 -4.82
CA ASP A 374 -22.45 15.97 -4.60
C ASP A 374 -21.00 16.46 -4.77
N ARG A 375 -20.02 15.69 -4.27
CA ARG A 375 -18.60 16.07 -4.29
C ARG A 375 -17.87 15.47 -5.50
N TYR A 376 -18.06 14.18 -5.76
CA TYR A 376 -17.29 13.46 -6.77
C TYR A 376 -18.00 13.36 -8.13
N LYS A 377 -19.24 13.84 -8.23
CA LYS A 377 -20.02 13.93 -9.48
C LYS A 377 -20.26 12.57 -10.13
N PHE A 378 -20.40 11.52 -9.31
CA PHE A 378 -20.84 10.20 -9.78
C PHE A 378 -22.28 10.31 -10.30
N SER A 379 -22.64 9.44 -11.26
CA SER A 379 -24.04 9.28 -11.63
C SER A 379 -24.83 8.74 -10.42
N GLU A 380 -26.13 8.97 -10.38
CA GLU A 380 -26.95 8.44 -9.27
C GLU A 380 -26.90 6.91 -9.21
N SER A 381 -26.82 6.22 -10.36
CA SER A 381 -26.70 4.75 -10.42
C SER A 381 -25.36 4.29 -9.86
N ASP A 382 -24.24 4.83 -10.37
CA ASP A 382 -22.90 4.44 -9.90
C ASP A 382 -22.74 4.71 -8.40
N ALA A 383 -23.23 5.85 -7.93
CA ALA A 383 -23.17 6.22 -6.53
C ALA A 383 -24.01 5.29 -5.65
N LEU A 384 -25.19 4.87 -6.12
CA LEU A 384 -26.05 3.93 -5.40
C LEU A 384 -25.39 2.56 -5.32
N GLU A 385 -25.05 1.96 -6.46
CA GLU A 385 -24.50 0.60 -6.53
C GLU A 385 -23.18 0.49 -5.77
N PHE A 386 -22.30 1.49 -5.89
CA PHE A 386 -21.03 1.50 -5.18
C PHE A 386 -21.22 1.73 -3.68
N SER A 387 -22.16 2.58 -3.28
CA SER A 387 -22.50 2.78 -1.87
C SER A 387 -23.14 1.52 -1.26
N GLU A 388 -23.99 0.81 -1.99
CA GLU A 388 -24.57 -0.47 -1.55
C GLU A 388 -23.51 -1.55 -1.37
N PHE A 389 -22.49 -1.57 -2.22
CA PHE A 389 -21.35 -2.46 -2.06
C PHE A 389 -20.46 -2.11 -0.84
N LEU A 390 -20.14 -0.83 -0.64
CA LEU A 390 -19.22 -0.41 0.42
C LEU A 390 -19.85 -0.32 1.81
N SER A 391 -21.14 0.01 1.93
CA SER A 391 -21.75 0.26 3.24
C SER A 391 -21.70 -0.94 4.19
N PRO A 392 -21.96 -2.20 3.76
CA PRO A 392 -21.83 -3.37 4.63
C PRO A 392 -20.40 -3.64 5.08
N LEU A 393 -19.40 -3.33 4.25
CA LEU A 393 -17.97 -3.45 4.60
C LEU A 393 -17.53 -2.44 5.68
N LEU A 394 -18.28 -1.34 5.80
CA LEU A 394 -18.03 -0.28 6.77
C LEU A 394 -18.95 -0.37 8.01
N ASP A 395 -19.62 -1.51 8.26
CA ASP A 395 -20.42 -1.66 9.49
C ASP A 395 -19.53 -1.53 10.73
N PHE A 396 -20.02 -0.81 11.75
CA PHE A 396 -19.31 -0.64 13.01
C PHE A 396 -19.16 -1.95 13.78
N ALA A 397 -20.10 -2.89 13.65
CA ALA A 397 -20.03 -4.21 14.25
C ALA A 397 -19.20 -5.13 13.34
N PRO A 398 -17.98 -5.55 13.76
CA PRO A 398 -17.08 -6.29 12.89
C PRO A 398 -17.68 -7.61 12.36
N GLU A 399 -18.51 -8.27 13.19
CA GLU A 399 -19.21 -9.51 12.86
C GLU A 399 -20.31 -9.38 11.79
N LYS A 400 -20.71 -8.15 11.46
CA LYS A 400 -21.70 -7.88 10.39
C LYS A 400 -21.07 -7.59 9.05
N ARG A 401 -19.75 -7.36 9.00
CA ARG A 401 -19.06 -7.11 7.74
C ARG A 401 -19.02 -8.40 6.93
N PRO A 402 -19.31 -8.34 5.63
CA PRO A 402 -19.21 -9.52 4.77
C PRO A 402 -17.76 -9.99 4.67
N THR A 403 -17.58 -11.30 4.53
CA THR A 403 -16.31 -11.92 4.18
C THR A 403 -15.92 -11.60 2.73
N ALA A 404 -14.64 -11.78 2.39
CA ALA A 404 -14.17 -11.58 1.02
C ALA A 404 -14.91 -12.47 0.00
N GLN A 405 -15.19 -13.73 0.34
CA GLN A 405 -16.02 -14.63 -0.46
C GLN A 405 -17.41 -14.05 -0.76
N GLN A 406 -18.11 -13.57 0.28
CA GLN A 406 -19.45 -13.00 0.11
C GLN A 406 -19.42 -11.73 -0.75
N CYS A 407 -18.37 -10.91 -0.63
CA CYS A 407 -18.19 -9.76 -1.50
C CYS A 407 -18.00 -10.15 -2.97
N LEU A 408 -17.29 -11.23 -3.27
CA LEU A 408 -17.09 -11.71 -4.64
C LEU A 408 -18.39 -12.11 -5.35
N GLU A 409 -19.43 -12.44 -4.59
CA GLU A 409 -20.77 -12.76 -5.09
C GLU A 409 -21.65 -11.52 -5.28
N HIS A 410 -21.19 -10.34 -4.87
CA HIS A 410 -21.99 -9.11 -4.92
C HIS A 410 -22.25 -8.64 -6.37
N PRO A 411 -23.49 -8.21 -6.72
CA PRO A 411 -23.84 -7.77 -8.06
C PRO A 411 -22.92 -6.69 -8.63
N TRP A 412 -22.53 -5.71 -7.82
CA TRP A 412 -21.59 -4.65 -8.23
C TRP A 412 -20.26 -5.19 -8.77
N LEU A 413 -19.77 -6.34 -8.29
CA LEU A 413 -18.59 -6.98 -8.87
C LEU A 413 -18.97 -7.85 -10.07
N MET A 414 -20.08 -8.57 -10.01
CA MET A 414 -20.47 -9.54 -11.03
C MET A 414 -20.93 -8.91 -12.34
N ASP A 415 -21.35 -7.66 -12.29
CA ASP A 415 -21.90 -6.96 -13.44
C ASP A 415 -20.88 -6.88 -14.60
N LYS A 416 -21.37 -7.25 -15.79
CA LYS A 416 -20.58 -7.58 -16.99
C LYS A 416 -20.60 -6.50 -18.06
N ASP A 417 -21.15 -5.33 -17.77
CA ASP A 417 -21.32 -4.29 -18.77
C ASP A 417 -20.03 -3.49 -19.00
N CYS A 418 -19.13 -4.09 -19.77
CA CYS A 418 -18.22 -3.47 -20.75
C CYS A 418 -17.38 -4.58 -21.41
N SER A 419 -18.03 -5.40 -22.25
CA SER A 419 -17.37 -6.15 -23.33
C SER A 419 -17.19 -5.28 -24.57
#